data_AF-A0A2E3QUH8-F1
#
_entry.id   AF-A0A2E3QUH8-F1
#
_cell.length_a   1.000
_cell.length_b   1.000
_cell.length_c   1.000
_cell.angle_alpha   90.00
_cell.angle_beta   90.00
_cell.angle_gamma   90.00
#
_symmetry.space_group_name_H-M   'P 1'
#
loop_
_entity.id
_entity.type
_entity.pdbx_description
1 polymer ?
#
loop_
_entity_poly.entity_id
_entity_poly.type
_entity_poly.pdbx_seq_one_letter_code
_entity_poly.pdbx_strand_id
1 'polypeptide(L)'
;MTPIAVSSLLIDPERHPLRPGDSVRTLGRTVVLAPHPDDESLGCGGLLARLAAHGVPARVVVVTDGAQSHPGSAAYPPERLRALREAEARAAVAALGVDDIVFLRHPDCGLPVPGTEAFEAAAERLAEALGRAETVLVPWRRDPHCDHVGTWALAAAAATRLDDPPRWIEYPVWAWPHADGEEAPHEGEARAWRLDIGAVLPAKRRAIAAHRSQTGLITDDPDGFRLAPDMLAFFDRSWELFLEPGRPVTATDPHAHA
;
A
#
# COMPACT_ATOMS: atom_id res chain seq x y z
N MET A 1 5.28 -4.73 -37.70
CA MET A 1 6.05 -5.25 -36.55
C MET A 1 5.05 -5.48 -35.44
N THR A 2 4.78 -6.73 -35.08
CA THR A 2 3.97 -7.02 -33.88
C THR A 2 4.72 -6.42 -32.70
N PRO A 3 4.11 -5.58 -31.84
CA PRO A 3 4.77 -5.14 -30.63
C PRO A 3 5.21 -6.40 -29.88
N ILE A 4 6.48 -6.44 -29.44
CA ILE A 4 6.88 -7.43 -28.46
C ILE A 4 5.97 -7.16 -27.27
N ALA A 5 5.04 -8.07 -26.98
CA ALA A 5 4.16 -7.94 -25.83
C ALA A 5 5.09 -7.87 -24.61
N VAL A 6 5.23 -6.67 -24.03
CA VAL A 6 6.01 -6.51 -22.82
C VAL A 6 5.22 -7.25 -21.75
N SER A 7 5.82 -8.29 -21.17
CA SER A 7 5.11 -9.14 -20.23
C SER A 7 4.93 -8.37 -18.93
N SER A 8 3.71 -8.36 -18.41
CA SER A 8 3.43 -7.87 -17.08
C SER A 8 4.26 -8.61 -16.03
N LEU A 9 4.72 -7.87 -15.03
CA LEU A 9 5.42 -8.34 -13.84
C LEU A 9 4.47 -9.02 -12.85
N LEU A 10 3.14 -8.90 -13.03
CA LEU A 10 2.13 -9.57 -12.20
C LEU A 10 1.70 -10.93 -12.77
N ILE A 11 1.93 -11.16 -14.07
CA ILE A 11 1.73 -12.47 -14.71
C ILE A 11 2.93 -13.36 -14.36
N ASP A 12 2.71 -14.61 -13.97
CA ASP A 12 3.76 -15.56 -13.55
C ASP A 12 4.75 -14.95 -12.53
N PRO A 13 4.26 -14.44 -11.38
CA PRO A 13 5.09 -13.76 -10.40
C PRO A 13 6.17 -14.67 -9.78
N GLU A 14 6.01 -15.99 -9.88
CA GLU A 14 6.98 -17.00 -9.47
C GLU A 14 8.32 -16.90 -10.19
N ARG A 15 8.35 -16.32 -11.41
CA ARG A 15 9.61 -16.09 -12.14
C ARG A 15 10.52 -15.08 -11.45
N HIS A 16 9.96 -14.21 -10.60
CA HIS A 16 10.74 -13.19 -9.91
C HIS A 16 11.53 -13.79 -8.76
N PRO A 17 12.76 -13.29 -8.49
CA PRO A 17 13.61 -13.80 -7.42
C PRO A 17 12.90 -13.79 -6.06
N LEU A 18 12.91 -14.93 -5.36
CA LEU A 18 12.43 -15.02 -3.98
C LEU A 18 13.58 -14.67 -3.03
N ARG A 19 13.45 -13.57 -2.31
CA ARG A 19 14.39 -13.14 -1.29
C ARG A 19 14.05 -13.79 0.06
N PRO A 20 15.06 -14.25 0.83
CA PRO A 20 14.85 -14.74 2.18
C PRO A 20 14.18 -13.69 3.08
N GLY A 21 13.38 -14.15 4.05
CA GLY A 21 12.64 -13.27 4.94
C GLY A 21 13.50 -12.33 5.80
N ASP A 22 14.75 -12.69 6.09
CA ASP A 22 15.70 -11.86 6.84
C ASP A 22 16.37 -10.75 6.00
N SER A 23 16.16 -10.75 4.68
CA SER A 23 16.64 -9.69 3.78
C SER A 23 16.04 -8.32 4.10
N VAL A 24 14.91 -8.27 4.84
CA VAL A 24 14.32 -7.02 5.34
C VAL A 24 15.26 -6.19 6.21
N ARG A 25 16.30 -6.80 6.79
CA ARG A 25 17.37 -6.11 7.52
C ARG A 25 18.10 -5.05 6.69
N THR A 26 18.03 -5.17 5.36
CA THR A 26 18.66 -4.22 4.42
C THR A 26 17.80 -3.00 4.11
N LEU A 27 16.56 -2.94 4.60
CA LEU A 27 15.64 -1.83 4.32
C LEU A 27 15.83 -0.62 5.24
N GLY A 28 16.49 -0.78 6.40
CA GLY A 28 16.64 0.29 7.38
C GLY A 28 15.29 0.76 7.94
N ARG A 29 15.22 1.99 8.45
CA ARG A 29 13.95 2.60 8.90
C ARG A 29 12.95 2.63 7.75
N THR A 30 11.89 1.83 7.86
CA THR A 30 10.94 1.60 6.78
C THR A 30 9.60 2.27 7.07
N VAL A 31 9.03 2.97 6.09
CA VAL A 31 7.67 3.51 6.15
C VAL A 31 6.82 2.83 5.08
N VAL A 32 5.66 2.29 5.46
CA VAL A 32 4.65 1.74 4.55
C VAL A 32 3.50 2.74 4.45
N LEU A 33 3.23 3.23 3.25
CA LEU A 33 2.12 4.13 2.95
C LEU A 33 0.90 3.34 2.49
N ALA A 34 -0.13 3.26 3.31
CA ALA A 34 -1.39 2.61 2.99
C ALA A 34 -2.44 3.67 2.62
N PRO A 35 -2.95 3.70 1.37
CA PRO A 35 -4.02 4.61 0.99
C PRO A 35 -5.21 4.50 1.94
N HIS A 36 -5.69 3.29 2.18
CA HIS A 36 -6.81 3.00 3.07
C HIS A 36 -6.42 2.09 4.23
N PRO A 37 -7.22 2.06 5.31
CA PRO A 37 -7.09 1.07 6.38
C PRO A 37 -7.40 -0.35 5.87
N ASP A 38 -6.36 -1.17 5.63
CA ASP A 38 -6.33 -2.58 5.15
C ASP A 38 -5.19 -2.82 4.16
N ASP A 39 -4.86 -1.82 3.34
CA ASP A 39 -3.80 -1.89 2.32
C ASP A 39 -2.44 -2.27 2.92
N GLU A 40 -2.14 -1.86 4.16
CA GLU A 40 -0.90 -2.23 4.86
C GLU A 40 -0.82 -3.74 5.12
N SER A 41 -1.95 -4.35 5.48
CA SER A 41 -2.08 -5.77 5.80
C SER A 41 -2.11 -6.60 4.53
N LEU A 42 -2.79 -6.12 3.48
CA LEU A 42 -2.91 -6.79 2.19
C LEU A 42 -1.56 -6.82 1.45
N GLY A 43 -0.99 -5.63 1.21
CA GLY A 43 0.22 -5.48 0.38
C GLY A 43 1.52 -5.80 1.12
N CYS A 44 1.62 -5.44 2.40
CA CYS A 44 2.89 -5.41 3.14
C CYS A 44 2.85 -6.14 4.50
N GLY A 45 1.79 -6.89 4.81
CA GLY A 45 1.60 -7.46 6.14
C GLY A 45 2.72 -8.42 6.56
N GLY A 46 3.20 -9.24 5.63
CA GLY A 46 4.33 -10.14 5.86
C GLY A 46 5.65 -9.39 6.01
N LEU A 47 5.92 -8.38 5.20
CA LEU A 47 7.08 -7.49 5.32
C LEU A 47 7.11 -6.78 6.68
N LEU A 48 5.99 -6.21 7.13
CA LEU A 48 5.87 -5.58 8.45
C LEU A 48 6.18 -6.57 9.58
N ALA A 49 5.61 -7.78 9.52
CA ALA A 49 5.89 -8.83 10.50
C ALA A 49 7.35 -9.31 10.48
N ARG A 50 8.00 -9.37 9.31
CA ARG A 50 9.43 -9.67 9.20
C ARG A 50 10.29 -8.56 9.78
N LEU A 51 9.98 -7.28 9.50
CA LEU A 51 10.69 -6.13 10.05
C LEU A 51 10.64 -6.14 11.58
N ALA A 52 9.45 -6.32 12.15
CA ALA A 52 9.24 -6.45 13.60
C ALA A 52 10.05 -7.61 14.19
N ALA A 53 9.98 -8.81 13.60
CA ALA A 53 10.72 -9.99 14.06
C ALA A 53 12.25 -9.82 14.02
N HIS A 54 12.75 -8.90 13.19
CA HIS A 54 14.18 -8.60 13.05
C HIS A 54 14.63 -7.33 13.77
N GLY A 55 13.72 -6.64 14.47
CA GLY A 55 14.01 -5.39 15.18
C GLY A 55 14.32 -4.22 14.26
N VAL A 56 13.83 -4.26 13.02
CA VAL A 56 13.99 -3.16 12.05
C VAL A 56 12.82 -2.19 12.26
N PRO A 57 13.07 -0.89 12.51
CA PRO A 57 12.00 0.07 12.74
C PRO A 57 11.08 0.18 11.53
N ALA A 58 9.78 0.07 11.77
CA ALA A 58 8.74 0.18 10.77
C ALA A 58 7.65 1.14 11.25
N ARG A 59 7.14 1.98 10.34
CA ARG A 59 5.96 2.82 10.55
C ARG A 59 4.95 2.56 9.45
N VAL A 60 3.67 2.53 9.81
CA VAL A 60 2.56 2.57 8.85
C VAL A 60 1.98 3.98 8.82
N VAL A 61 1.78 4.54 7.64
CA VAL A 61 1.05 5.80 7.45
C VAL A 61 -0.19 5.50 6.63
N VAL A 62 -1.35 5.67 7.23
CA VAL A 62 -2.64 5.55 6.55
C VAL A 62 -3.05 6.92 6.02
N VAL A 63 -3.25 7.04 4.71
CA VAL A 63 -3.39 8.33 4.04
C VAL A 63 -4.81 8.86 4.11
N THR A 64 -5.80 8.03 3.75
CA THR A 64 -7.21 8.41 3.74
C THR A 64 -7.99 7.75 4.88
N ASP A 65 -9.20 8.24 5.09
CA ASP A 65 -10.04 7.88 6.23
C ASP A 65 -10.90 6.61 6.01
N GLY A 66 -10.91 6.09 4.78
CA GLY A 66 -11.63 4.88 4.38
C GLY A 66 -13.17 4.97 4.47
N ALA A 67 -13.71 6.18 4.59
CA ALA A 67 -15.12 6.42 4.89
C ALA A 67 -16.07 6.14 3.70
N GLN A 68 -15.55 6.00 2.48
CA GLN A 68 -16.36 5.76 1.28
C GLN A 68 -16.52 4.28 0.95
N SER A 69 -16.02 3.37 1.79
CA SER A 69 -16.23 1.92 1.60
C SER A 69 -17.70 1.51 1.71
N HIS A 70 -18.50 2.14 2.58
CA HIS A 70 -19.90 1.77 2.82
C HIS A 70 -20.80 3.03 2.98
N PRO A 71 -20.94 3.87 1.94
CA PRO A 71 -21.61 5.16 2.04
C PRO A 71 -23.13 5.05 2.25
N GLY A 72 -23.72 3.88 1.96
CA GLY A 72 -25.14 3.59 2.14
C GLY A 72 -25.50 3.05 3.52
N SER A 73 -24.52 2.73 4.38
CA SER A 73 -24.79 2.13 5.69
C SER A 73 -25.39 3.15 6.67
N ALA A 74 -26.60 2.87 7.16
CA ALA A 74 -27.21 3.66 8.22
C ALA A 74 -26.60 3.32 9.59
N ALA A 75 -26.16 2.07 9.78
CA ALA A 75 -25.52 1.62 11.00
C ALA A 75 -24.10 2.21 11.17
N TYR A 76 -23.40 2.48 10.07
CA TYR A 76 -22.03 2.99 10.04
C TYR A 76 -21.91 4.27 9.20
N PRO A 77 -22.46 5.41 9.68
CA PRO A 77 -22.24 6.69 9.02
C PRO A 77 -20.74 7.05 9.00
N PRO A 78 -20.30 7.98 8.13
CA PRO A 78 -18.89 8.25 7.87
C PRO A 78 -18.02 8.38 9.12
N GLU A 79 -18.42 9.17 10.12
CA GLU A 79 -17.65 9.37 11.35
C GLU A 79 -17.46 8.07 12.14
N ARG A 80 -18.50 7.23 12.21
CA ARG A 80 -18.43 5.93 12.88
C ARG A 80 -17.58 4.94 12.10
N LEU A 81 -17.70 4.94 10.77
CA LEU A 81 -16.93 4.07 9.89
C LEU A 81 -15.43 4.39 9.94
N ARG A 82 -15.06 5.67 9.92
CA ARG A 82 -13.68 6.15 10.12
C ARG A 82 -13.10 5.62 11.43
N ALA A 83 -13.80 5.85 12.54
CA ALA A 83 -13.35 5.42 13.87
C ALA A 83 -13.18 3.89 13.95
N LEU A 84 -14.10 3.14 13.34
CA LEU A 84 -14.01 1.68 13.25
C LEU A 84 -12.77 1.27 12.45
N ARG A 85 -12.60 1.77 11.22
CA ARG A 85 -11.50 1.38 10.34
C ARG A 85 -10.14 1.78 10.91
N GLU A 86 -10.00 2.93 11.57
CA GLU A 86 -8.74 3.25 12.27
C GLU A 86 -8.46 2.28 13.43
N ALA A 87 -9.48 1.84 14.17
CA ALA A 87 -9.31 0.87 15.25
C ALA A 87 -8.93 -0.51 14.71
N GLU A 88 -9.51 -0.93 13.59
CA GLU A 88 -9.17 -2.16 12.88
C GLU A 88 -7.72 -2.12 12.38
N ALA A 89 -7.28 -1.04 11.72
CA ALA A 89 -5.89 -0.88 11.29
C ALA A 89 -4.89 -0.89 12.45
N ARG A 90 -5.18 -0.21 13.57
CA ARG A 90 -4.32 -0.30 14.76
C ARG A 90 -4.19 -1.74 15.28
N ALA A 91 -5.31 -2.47 15.34
CA ALA A 91 -5.29 -3.86 15.78
C ALA A 91 -4.54 -4.77 14.79
N ALA A 92 -4.70 -4.52 13.48
CA ALA A 92 -4.02 -5.25 12.42
C ALA A 92 -2.50 -5.05 12.50
N VAL A 93 -2.03 -3.79 12.52
CA VAL A 93 -0.61 -3.45 12.61
C VAL A 93 0.02 -3.96 13.91
N ALA A 94 -0.69 -3.88 15.04
CA ALA A 94 -0.25 -4.47 16.30
C ALA A 94 -0.11 -6.01 16.21
N ALA A 95 -1.01 -6.70 15.50
CA ALA A 95 -0.92 -8.15 15.28
C ALA A 95 0.28 -8.56 14.41
N LEU A 96 0.85 -7.62 13.64
CA LEU A 96 2.10 -7.77 12.89
C LEU A 96 3.35 -7.45 13.73
N GLY A 97 3.18 -6.98 14.97
CA GLY A 97 4.29 -6.63 15.86
C GLY A 97 4.86 -5.23 15.64
N VAL A 98 4.12 -4.36 14.96
CA VAL A 98 4.46 -2.93 14.76
C VAL A 98 3.52 -2.10 15.62
N ASP A 99 4.02 -1.03 16.23
CA ASP A 99 3.27 -0.13 17.12
C ASP A 99 3.22 1.32 16.63
N ASP A 100 4.04 1.68 15.64
CA ASP A 100 4.06 3.00 15.01
C ASP A 100 3.11 3.06 13.80
N ILE A 101 1.93 3.65 14.02
CA ILE A 101 0.93 3.92 12.99
C ILE A 101 0.42 5.36 13.09
N VAL A 102 0.41 6.06 11.96
CA VAL A 102 -0.05 7.45 11.81
C VAL A 102 -1.20 7.51 10.81
N PHE A 103 -2.18 8.37 11.08
CA PHE A 103 -3.32 8.60 10.19
C PHE A 103 -3.31 10.06 9.71
N LEU A 104 -3.22 10.27 8.39
CA LEU A 104 -3.27 11.61 7.79
C LEU A 104 -4.70 12.12 7.61
N ARG A 105 -5.68 11.20 7.61
CA ARG A 105 -7.13 11.47 7.60
C ARG A 105 -7.58 12.35 6.44
N HIS A 106 -6.98 12.18 5.27
CA HIS A 106 -7.57 12.75 4.06
C HIS A 106 -8.93 12.09 3.77
N PRO A 107 -9.87 12.79 3.12
CA PRO A 107 -11.09 12.15 2.68
C PRO A 107 -10.80 11.03 1.68
N ASP A 108 -11.38 9.85 1.91
CA ASP A 108 -11.42 8.74 0.94
C ASP A 108 -12.02 9.21 -0.39
N CYS A 109 -11.36 8.88 -1.50
CA CYS A 109 -11.58 9.38 -2.86
C CYS A 109 -11.43 10.91 -3.02
N GLY A 110 -10.79 11.58 -2.07
CA GLY A 110 -10.74 13.05 -1.97
C GLY A 110 -9.36 13.63 -1.73
N LEU A 111 -8.30 12.94 -2.16
CA LEU A 111 -6.94 13.48 -2.12
C LEU A 111 -6.81 14.77 -2.95
N PRO A 112 -6.01 15.75 -2.49
CA PRO A 112 -5.83 17.00 -3.21
C PRO A 112 -5.07 16.78 -4.53
N VAL A 113 -5.31 17.67 -5.50
CA VAL A 113 -4.72 17.59 -6.85
C VAL A 113 -3.32 18.23 -6.87
N PRO A 114 -2.32 17.62 -7.55
CA PRO A 114 -1.00 18.21 -7.71
C PRO A 114 -1.00 19.66 -8.18
N GLY A 115 -0.11 20.48 -7.61
CA GLY A 115 0.01 21.91 -7.92
C GLY A 115 -0.99 22.82 -7.20
N THR A 116 -1.86 22.28 -6.34
CA THR A 116 -2.74 23.09 -5.47
C THR A 116 -2.10 23.33 -4.11
N GLU A 117 -2.48 24.42 -3.42
CA GLU A 117 -2.02 24.70 -2.05
C GLU A 117 -2.35 23.55 -1.08
N ALA A 118 -3.53 22.95 -1.23
CA ALA A 118 -3.94 21.80 -0.44
C ALA A 118 -3.03 20.57 -0.66
N PHE A 119 -2.53 20.37 -1.88
CA PHE A 119 -1.59 19.29 -2.18
C PHE A 119 -0.21 19.56 -1.59
N GLU A 120 0.30 20.79 -1.71
CA GLU A 120 1.60 21.13 -1.10
C GLU A 120 1.58 20.97 0.42
N ALA A 121 0.48 21.38 1.07
CA ALA A 121 0.27 21.17 2.50
C ALA A 121 0.10 19.69 2.87
N ALA A 122 -0.50 18.88 2.00
CA ALA A 122 -0.59 17.43 2.19
C ALA A 122 0.77 16.73 2.05
N ALA A 123 1.57 17.13 1.05
CA ALA A 123 2.92 16.64 0.84
C ALA A 123 3.85 17.03 1.99
N GLU A 124 3.70 18.21 2.58
CA GLU A 124 4.44 18.63 3.78
C GLU A 124 4.11 17.73 4.98
N ARG A 125 2.83 17.53 5.29
CA ARG A 125 2.43 16.62 6.39
C ARG A 125 2.87 15.18 6.15
N LEU A 126 2.84 14.71 4.90
CA LEU A 126 3.37 13.40 4.56
C LEU A 126 4.89 13.35 4.75
N ALA A 127 5.62 14.39 4.36
CA ALA A 127 7.08 14.47 4.58
C ALA A 127 7.43 14.40 6.08
N GLU A 128 6.66 15.08 6.95
CA GLU A 128 6.80 14.95 8.40
C GLU A 128 6.56 13.51 8.88
N ALA A 129 5.55 12.83 8.33
CA ALA A 129 5.25 11.44 8.66
C ALA A 129 6.32 10.46 8.15
N LEU A 130 6.93 10.74 6.98
CA LEU A 130 8.08 9.99 6.45
C LEU A 130 9.32 10.17 7.34
N GLY A 131 9.57 11.40 7.82
CA GLY A 131 10.67 11.70 8.72
C GLY A 131 12.03 11.26 8.16
N ARG A 132 12.72 10.37 8.88
CA ARG A 132 14.04 9.82 8.50
C ARG A 132 13.93 8.42 7.90
N ALA A 133 12.92 8.20 7.05
CA ALA A 133 12.75 6.95 6.34
C ALA A 133 13.98 6.68 5.45
N GLU A 134 14.54 5.48 5.55
CA GLU A 134 15.56 4.98 4.64
C GLU A 134 14.93 4.19 3.49
N THR A 135 13.74 3.62 3.73
CA THR A 135 12.91 2.96 2.72
C THR A 135 11.47 3.43 2.85
N VAL A 136 10.83 3.72 1.71
CA VAL A 136 9.39 3.98 1.61
C VAL A 136 8.76 2.93 0.70
N LEU A 137 7.72 2.27 1.22
CA LEU A 137 6.82 1.42 0.45
C LEU A 137 5.55 2.20 0.14
N VAL A 138 5.14 2.19 -1.13
CA VAL A 138 3.96 2.89 -1.63
C VAL A 138 3.21 2.00 -2.62
N PRO A 139 1.90 2.16 -2.84
CA PRO A 139 1.22 1.41 -3.87
C PRO A 139 1.81 1.62 -5.26
N TRP A 140 1.57 0.67 -6.16
CA TRP A 140 1.87 0.81 -7.58
C TRP A 140 1.30 2.11 -8.14
N ARG A 141 2.12 2.87 -8.87
CA ARG A 141 1.79 4.22 -9.37
C ARG A 141 0.57 4.29 -10.30
N ARG A 142 0.22 3.18 -10.94
CA ARG A 142 -0.93 3.04 -11.84
C ARG A 142 -1.89 1.94 -11.35
N ASP A 143 -1.96 1.77 -10.03
CA ASP A 143 -2.99 0.94 -9.40
C ASP A 143 -4.38 1.55 -9.71
N PRO A 144 -5.41 0.75 -10.02
CA PRO A 144 -6.67 1.25 -10.59
C PRO A 144 -7.49 2.13 -9.64
N HIS A 145 -7.13 2.22 -8.36
CA HIS A 145 -7.82 3.07 -7.38
C HIS A 145 -7.21 4.49 -7.33
N CYS A 146 -8.06 5.52 -7.41
CA CYS A 146 -7.60 6.92 -7.45
C CYS A 146 -6.75 7.32 -6.23
N ASP A 147 -7.12 6.88 -5.03
CA ASP A 147 -6.34 7.16 -3.82
C ASP A 147 -4.98 6.45 -3.79
N HIS A 148 -4.78 5.36 -4.54
CA HIS A 148 -3.47 4.72 -4.66
C HIS A 148 -2.55 5.58 -5.53
N VAL A 149 -3.05 6.04 -6.69
CA VAL A 149 -2.34 6.99 -7.56
C VAL A 149 -2.07 8.31 -6.84
N GLY A 150 -3.06 8.86 -6.13
CA GLY A 150 -2.93 10.09 -5.36
C GLY A 150 -1.93 9.96 -4.20
N THR A 151 -1.94 8.82 -3.49
CA THR A 151 -0.95 8.51 -2.44
C THR A 151 0.45 8.44 -3.03
N TRP A 152 0.61 7.79 -4.19
CA TRP A 152 1.89 7.76 -4.88
C TRP A 152 2.40 9.15 -5.24
N ALA A 153 1.53 10.00 -5.81
CA ALA A 153 1.88 11.37 -6.19
C ALA A 153 2.26 12.23 -4.97
N LEU A 154 1.50 12.13 -3.88
CA LEU A 154 1.80 12.80 -2.62
C LEU A 154 3.14 12.33 -2.05
N ALA A 155 3.40 11.02 -2.05
CA ALA A 155 4.63 10.43 -1.56
C ALA A 155 5.84 10.90 -2.37
N ALA A 156 5.70 10.99 -3.69
CA ALA A 156 6.75 11.49 -4.58
C ALA A 156 7.06 12.97 -4.26
N ALA A 157 6.02 13.80 -4.06
CA ALA A 157 6.20 15.20 -3.66
C ALA A 157 6.76 15.34 -2.23
N ALA A 158 6.36 14.47 -1.30
CA ALA A 158 6.90 14.45 0.06
C ALA A 158 8.39 14.07 0.08
N ALA A 159 8.79 13.09 -0.73
CA ALA A 159 10.17 12.62 -0.80
C ALA A 159 11.15 13.70 -1.28
N THR A 160 10.73 14.64 -2.14
CA THR A 160 11.60 15.76 -2.57
C THR A 160 11.90 16.77 -1.47
N ARG A 161 11.19 16.69 -0.34
CA ARG A 161 11.39 17.55 0.85
C ARG A 161 12.32 16.92 1.88
N LEU A 162 12.72 15.67 1.68
CA LEU A 162 13.64 14.97 2.57
C LEU A 162 15.09 15.29 2.19
N ASP A 163 15.96 15.44 3.18
CA ASP A 163 17.39 15.70 2.97
C ASP A 163 18.06 14.55 2.18
N ASP A 164 17.69 13.31 2.53
CA ASP A 164 18.16 12.09 1.89
C ASP A 164 16.98 11.38 1.20
N PRO A 165 17.06 11.08 -0.11
CA PRO A 165 15.99 10.37 -0.79
C PRO A 165 15.92 8.92 -0.30
N PRO A 166 14.76 8.44 0.20
CA PRO A 166 14.62 7.07 0.63
C PRO A 166 14.70 6.11 -0.56
N ARG A 167 15.08 4.86 -0.28
CA ARG A 167 14.85 3.77 -1.20
C ARG A 167 13.35 3.67 -1.48
N TRP A 168 12.99 3.66 -2.75
CA TRP A 168 11.60 3.64 -3.20
C TRP A 168 11.18 2.25 -3.66
N ILE A 169 10.13 1.72 -3.05
CA ILE A 169 9.60 0.39 -3.37
C ILE A 169 8.09 0.52 -3.56
N GLU A 170 7.59 -0.03 -4.66
CA GLU A 170 6.17 -0.06 -4.97
C GLU A 170 5.59 -1.45 -4.70
N TYR A 171 4.31 -1.53 -4.35
CA TYR A 171 3.60 -2.79 -4.16
C TYR A 171 2.19 -2.77 -4.79
N PRO A 172 1.77 -3.83 -5.49
CA PRO A 172 0.43 -3.90 -6.07
C PRO A 172 -0.62 -4.26 -5.00
N VAL A 173 -1.77 -3.60 -5.04
CA VAL A 173 -2.95 -4.01 -4.26
C VAL A 173 -4.11 -4.35 -5.19
N TRP A 174 -4.62 -3.39 -5.94
CA TRP A 174 -5.77 -3.61 -6.83
C TRP A 174 -5.36 -3.88 -8.28
N ALA A 175 -4.06 -3.85 -8.59
CA ALA A 175 -3.56 -4.21 -9.91
C ALA A 175 -3.65 -5.72 -10.23
N TRP A 176 -3.82 -6.60 -9.23
CA TRP A 176 -3.81 -8.06 -9.43
C TRP A 176 -4.89 -8.60 -10.37
N PRO A 177 -6.18 -8.20 -10.26
CA PRO A 177 -7.22 -8.61 -11.20
C PRO A 177 -7.01 -8.07 -12.63
N HIS A 178 -6.15 -7.05 -12.78
CA HIS A 178 -5.84 -6.37 -14.04
C HIS A 178 -4.40 -6.66 -14.49
N ALA A 179 -3.86 -7.82 -14.10
CA ALA A 179 -2.46 -8.17 -14.34
C ALA A 179 -2.06 -8.19 -15.82
N ASP A 180 -2.99 -8.38 -16.75
CA ASP A 180 -2.79 -8.36 -18.20
C ASP A 180 -3.12 -7.02 -18.87
N GLY A 181 -3.53 -6.01 -18.09
CA GLY A 181 -3.87 -4.68 -18.57
C GLY A 181 -2.66 -3.81 -18.92
N GLU A 182 -2.90 -2.75 -19.68
CA GLU A 182 -1.87 -1.77 -20.07
C GLU A 182 -1.28 -1.03 -18.85
N GLU A 183 -2.09 -0.82 -17.81
CA GLU A 183 -1.68 -0.16 -16.57
C GLU A 183 -0.88 -1.05 -15.59
N ALA A 184 -0.81 -2.36 -15.87
CA ALA A 184 0.01 -3.27 -15.09
C ALA A 184 1.49 -2.86 -15.11
N PRO A 185 2.29 -3.23 -14.10
CA PRO A 185 3.73 -3.02 -14.14
C PRO A 185 4.35 -3.96 -15.19
N HIS A 186 5.03 -3.41 -16.19
CA HIS A 186 5.63 -4.22 -17.26
C HIS A 186 7.15 -4.38 -17.13
N GLU A 187 7.69 -5.42 -17.77
CA GLU A 187 9.14 -5.63 -17.86
C GLU A 187 9.88 -4.38 -18.35
N GLY A 188 10.99 -4.05 -17.68
CA GLY A 188 11.79 -2.86 -17.97
C GLY A 188 11.37 -1.61 -17.20
N GLU A 189 10.16 -1.55 -16.64
CA GLU A 189 9.72 -0.40 -15.82
C GLU A 189 10.21 -0.46 -14.38
N ALA A 190 10.30 -1.66 -13.82
CA ALA A 190 10.75 -1.89 -12.46
C ALA A 190 11.45 -3.25 -12.34
N ARG A 191 12.31 -3.36 -11.32
CA ARG A 191 12.84 -4.66 -10.89
C ARG A 191 11.84 -5.28 -9.93
N ALA A 192 11.22 -6.39 -10.32
CA ALA A 192 10.34 -7.15 -9.46
C ALA A 192 11.13 -8.17 -8.61
N TRP A 193 10.69 -8.37 -7.38
CA TRP A 193 11.21 -9.41 -6.49
C TRP A 193 10.15 -9.80 -5.47
N ARG A 194 10.24 -11.04 -4.98
CA ARG A 194 9.34 -11.57 -3.96
C ARG A 194 10.06 -11.62 -2.61
N LEU A 195 9.33 -11.40 -1.52
CA LEU A 195 9.80 -11.64 -0.15
C LEU A 195 9.19 -12.93 0.38
N ASP A 196 9.98 -13.84 0.94
CA ASP A 196 9.46 -14.99 1.68
C ASP A 196 8.83 -14.54 3.01
N ILE A 197 7.51 -14.68 3.11
CA ILE A 197 6.73 -14.37 4.31
C ILE A 197 6.11 -15.63 4.93
N GLY A 198 6.49 -16.84 4.49
CA GLY A 198 5.84 -18.09 4.89
C GLY A 198 5.80 -18.30 6.41
N ALA A 199 6.89 -17.96 7.11
CA ALA A 199 6.97 -18.07 8.57
C ALA A 199 6.05 -17.09 9.32
N VAL A 200 5.64 -15.98 8.68
CA VAL A 200 4.79 -14.94 9.27
C VAL A 200 3.41 -14.84 8.60
N LEU A 201 3.10 -15.68 7.61
CA LEU A 201 1.80 -15.72 6.95
C LEU A 201 0.62 -15.85 7.93
N PRO A 202 0.69 -16.65 9.03
CA PRO A 202 -0.38 -16.65 10.03
C PRO A 202 -0.61 -15.29 10.70
N ALA A 203 0.43 -14.47 10.88
CA ALA A 203 0.29 -13.11 11.41
C ALA A 203 -0.39 -12.19 10.39
N LYS A 204 0.05 -12.23 9.11
CA LYS A 204 -0.60 -11.52 8.01
C LYS A 204 -2.09 -11.84 7.91
N ARG A 205 -2.46 -13.12 7.94
CA ARG A 205 -3.86 -13.56 7.92
C ARG A 205 -4.69 -12.98 9.08
N ARG A 206 -4.13 -12.93 10.29
CA ARG A 206 -4.80 -12.31 11.45
C ARG A 206 -4.96 -10.80 11.28
N ALA A 207 -3.97 -10.13 10.71
CA ALA A 207 -4.04 -8.69 10.43
C ALA A 207 -5.13 -8.38 9.40
N ILE A 208 -5.17 -9.11 8.27
CA ILE A 208 -6.25 -8.99 7.28
C ILE A 208 -7.62 -9.25 7.93
N ALA A 209 -7.75 -10.31 8.74
CA ALA A 209 -9.01 -10.64 9.42
C ALA A 209 -9.44 -9.61 10.49
N ALA A 210 -8.56 -8.70 10.92
CA ALA A 210 -8.92 -7.64 11.85
C ALA A 210 -9.78 -6.54 11.20
N HIS A 211 -9.71 -6.40 9.86
CA HIS A 211 -10.48 -5.45 9.05
C HIS A 211 -11.91 -5.93 8.80
N ARG A 212 -12.65 -6.20 9.88
CA ARG A 212 -13.96 -6.85 9.84
C ARG A 212 -15.00 -6.04 9.08
N SER A 213 -14.90 -4.71 9.10
CA SER A 213 -15.73 -3.83 8.28
C SER A 213 -15.67 -4.19 6.79
N GLN A 214 -14.53 -4.68 6.31
CA GLN A 214 -14.31 -5.05 4.90
C GLN A 214 -14.55 -6.53 4.63
N THR A 215 -14.77 -7.37 5.66
CA THR A 215 -14.99 -8.82 5.52
C THR A 215 -16.38 -9.27 5.99
N GLY A 216 -17.36 -8.36 6.00
CA GLY A 216 -18.78 -8.71 6.20
C GLY A 216 -19.41 -8.31 7.54
N LEU A 217 -18.75 -7.47 8.36
CA LEU A 217 -19.38 -6.88 9.56
C LEU A 217 -20.54 -5.93 9.20
N ILE A 218 -20.42 -5.21 8.08
CA ILE A 218 -21.42 -4.26 7.61
C ILE A 218 -22.36 -5.00 6.65
N THR A 219 -23.64 -5.06 7.01
CA THR A 219 -24.64 -5.85 6.28
C THR A 219 -25.80 -5.03 5.73
N ASP A 220 -25.91 -3.76 6.10
CA ASP A 220 -26.98 -2.85 5.70
C ASP A 220 -26.64 -1.96 4.50
N ASP A 221 -25.44 -2.15 3.92
CA ASP A 221 -25.04 -1.59 2.63
C ASP A 221 -24.63 -2.74 1.68
N PRO A 222 -25.56 -3.20 0.81
CA PRO A 222 -25.29 -4.27 -0.14
C PRO A 222 -24.29 -3.91 -1.24
N ASP A 223 -24.21 -2.63 -1.60
CA ASP A 223 -23.34 -2.11 -2.66
C ASP A 223 -21.99 -1.61 -2.11
N GLY A 224 -21.84 -1.58 -0.77
CA GLY A 224 -20.59 -1.27 -0.09
C GLY A 224 -19.47 -2.25 -0.44
N PHE A 225 -18.24 -1.73 -0.46
CA PHE A 225 -17.03 -2.47 -0.78
C PHE A 225 -16.78 -3.60 0.22
N ARG A 226 -16.42 -4.77 -0.30
CA ARG A 226 -16.07 -5.94 0.51
C ARG A 226 -14.90 -6.68 -0.13
N LEU A 227 -13.99 -7.15 0.73
CA LEU A 227 -12.90 -8.05 0.35
C LEU A 227 -13.48 -9.44 0.04
N ALA A 228 -13.79 -9.66 -1.22
CA ALA A 228 -14.29 -10.95 -1.69
C ALA A 228 -13.20 -12.05 -1.59
N PRO A 229 -13.58 -13.34 -1.47
CA PRO A 229 -12.61 -14.42 -1.31
C PRO A 229 -11.56 -14.54 -2.42
N ASP A 230 -11.94 -14.22 -3.66
CA ASP A 230 -11.06 -14.19 -4.82
C ASP A 230 -10.05 -13.02 -4.77
N MET A 231 -10.47 -11.86 -4.26
CA MET A 231 -9.54 -10.75 -3.97
C MET A 231 -8.53 -11.15 -2.88
N LEU A 232 -9.02 -11.76 -1.79
CA LEU A 232 -8.17 -12.22 -0.68
C LEU A 232 -7.15 -13.29 -1.11
N ALA A 233 -7.48 -14.11 -2.12
CA ALA A 233 -6.59 -15.13 -2.64
C ALA A 233 -5.29 -14.56 -3.26
N PHE A 234 -5.28 -13.29 -3.71
CA PHE A 234 -4.03 -12.64 -4.15
C PHE A 234 -3.06 -12.38 -3.00
N PHE A 235 -3.57 -12.22 -1.78
CA PHE A 235 -2.79 -11.86 -0.60
C PHE A 235 -2.52 -13.05 0.33
N ASP A 236 -3.23 -14.17 0.13
CA ASP A 236 -3.05 -15.41 0.88
C ASP A 236 -1.93 -16.30 0.31
N ARG A 237 -0.73 -15.75 0.22
CA ARG A 237 0.46 -16.40 -0.37
C ARG A 237 1.61 -16.40 0.61
N SER A 238 2.53 -17.37 0.50
CA SER A 238 3.74 -17.42 1.34
C SER A 238 4.82 -16.41 0.92
N TRP A 239 4.49 -15.51 0.01
CA TRP A 239 5.37 -14.46 -0.47
C TRP A 239 4.60 -13.17 -0.80
N GLU A 240 5.29 -12.04 -0.78
CA GLU A 240 4.79 -10.72 -1.21
C GLU A 240 5.62 -10.20 -2.37
N LEU A 241 5.00 -9.53 -3.35
CA LEU A 241 5.68 -8.99 -4.53
C LEU A 241 5.95 -7.50 -4.35
N PHE A 242 7.17 -7.09 -4.66
CA PHE A 242 7.62 -5.70 -4.61
C PHE A 242 8.28 -5.30 -5.92
N LEU A 243 8.13 -4.03 -6.27
CA LEU A 243 8.58 -3.44 -7.52
C LEU A 243 9.51 -2.29 -7.19
N GLU A 244 10.72 -2.29 -7.75
CA GLU A 244 11.71 -1.25 -7.49
C GLU A 244 12.03 -0.52 -8.81
N PRO A 245 11.49 0.70 -9.02
CA PRO A 245 11.79 1.50 -10.21
C PRO A 245 13.29 1.77 -10.33
N GLY A 246 13.83 1.68 -11.55
CA GLY A 246 15.28 1.81 -11.79
C GLY A 246 15.83 3.24 -11.74
N ARG A 247 14.99 4.26 -11.49
CA ARG A 247 15.37 5.68 -11.43
C ARG A 247 14.84 6.32 -10.15
N PRO A 248 15.54 7.33 -9.59
CA PRO A 248 15.03 8.13 -8.49
C PRO A 248 13.68 8.74 -8.87
N VAL A 249 12.71 8.68 -7.96
CA VAL A 249 11.36 9.17 -8.19
C VAL A 249 11.36 10.70 -8.20
N THR A 250 10.81 11.30 -9.24
CA THR A 250 10.57 12.75 -9.34
C THR A 250 9.12 12.98 -9.67
N ALA A 251 8.49 14.00 -9.06
CA ALA A 251 7.09 14.38 -9.29
C ALA A 251 6.74 14.73 -10.75
N THR A 252 7.75 14.86 -11.63
CA THR A 252 7.61 15.19 -13.05
C THR A 252 7.75 13.98 -13.98
N ASP A 253 7.56 12.74 -13.50
CA ASP A 253 7.52 11.59 -14.41
C ASP A 253 6.33 11.76 -15.37
N PRO A 254 6.55 11.89 -16.69
CA PRO A 254 5.47 12.05 -17.67
C PRO A 254 4.50 10.86 -17.70
N HIS A 255 4.83 9.74 -17.04
CA HIS A 255 3.95 8.59 -16.84
C HIS A 255 3.07 8.67 -15.58
N ALA A 256 3.11 9.76 -14.81
CA ALA A 256 2.24 10.00 -13.66
C ALA A 256 0.87 10.60 -14.04
N HIS A 257 0.68 10.98 -15.30
CA HIS A 257 -0.51 11.69 -15.80
C HIS A 257 -1.01 11.19 -17.16
N ALA A 258 -0.71 9.94 -17.54
CA ALA A 258 -1.33 9.32 -18.71
C ALA A 258 -2.43 8.36 -18.25
#